data_AF-A0A962HAN4-F1
#
_entry.id   AF-A0A962HAN4-F1
#
_cell.length_a   1.000
_cell.length_b   1.000
_cell.length_c   1.000
_cell.angle_alpha   90.00
_cell.angle_beta   90.00
_cell.angle_gamma   90.00
#
_symmetry.space_group_name_H-M   'P 1'
#
loop_
_entity.id
_entity.type
_entity.pdbx_description
1 polymer ?
#
loop_
_entity_poly.entity_id
_entity_poly.type
_entity_poly.pdbx_seq_one_letter_code
_entity_poly.pdbx_strand_id
1 'polypeptide(L)' 'MTTVHHPDIDHAERLIFALDVADLDQARQWIERLGDAVTHYKIGLELLSSGGYFELLAELKAA' A
#
# COMPACT_ATOMS: atom_id res chain seq x y z
N MET A 1 1.14 35.83 -1.87
CA MET A 1 1.24 34.59 -1.08
C MET A 1 0.02 33.76 -1.45
N THR A 2 0.19 32.71 -2.25
CA THR A 2 -0.92 31.91 -2.77
C THR A 2 -1.32 30.88 -1.73
N THR A 3 -2.59 30.87 -1.35
CA THR A 3 -3.13 29.89 -0.39
C THR A 3 -3.13 28.51 -1.06
N VAL A 4 -2.43 27.53 -0.47
CA VAL A 4 -2.49 26.14 -0.91
C VAL A 4 -3.77 25.54 -0.36
N HIS A 5 -4.72 25.21 -1.25
CA HIS A 5 -5.92 24.48 -0.89
C HIS A 5 -5.57 23.01 -0.65
N HIS A 6 -5.61 22.57 0.60
CA HIS A 6 -5.49 21.16 0.93
C HIS A 6 -6.87 20.53 0.86
N PRO A 7 -7.09 19.50 0.01
CA PRO A 7 -8.35 18.79 0.02
C PRO A 7 -8.58 18.14 1.39
N ASP A 8 -9.85 18.10 1.79
CA ASP A 8 -10.27 17.34 2.95
C ASP A 8 -10.35 15.86 2.56
N ILE A 9 -9.37 15.09 3.04
CA ILE A 9 -9.18 13.65 2.81
C ILE A 9 -9.31 12.98 4.18
N ASP A 10 -9.97 11.83 4.26
CA ASP A 10 -10.04 11.05 5.50
C ASP A 10 -8.62 10.69 5.98
N HIS A 11 -8.39 10.66 7.29
CA HIS A 11 -7.10 10.27 7.85
C HIS A 11 -6.61 8.90 7.38
N ALA A 12 -7.51 7.92 7.22
CA ALA A 12 -7.18 6.59 6.72
C ALA A 12 -6.68 6.62 5.26
N GLU A 13 -7.24 7.53 4.46
CA GLU A 13 -6.94 7.71 3.03
C GLU A 13 -5.73 8.62 2.78
N ARG A 14 -5.28 9.35 3.81
CA ARG A 14 -4.11 10.24 3.72
C ARG A 14 -2.78 9.49 3.75
N LEU A 15 -2.73 8.33 4.41
CA LEU A 15 -1.50 7.57 4.59
C LEU A 15 -1.29 6.61 3.41
N ILE A 16 -0.19 6.81 2.68
CA ILE A 16 0.31 5.83 1.70
C ILE A 16 1.47 5.09 2.33
N PHE A 17 1.28 3.80 2.63
CA PHE A 17 2.33 2.97 3.21
C PHE A 17 3.24 2.40 2.13
N ALA A 18 4.55 2.55 2.30
CA ALA A 18 5.54 1.98 1.39
C ALA A 18 5.75 0.49 1.72
N LEU A 19 5.14 -0.39 0.94
CA LEU A 19 5.24 -1.85 1.07
C LEU A 19 6.36 -2.37 0.15
N ASP A 20 7.60 -2.23 0.62
CA ASP A 20 8.82 -2.62 -0.11
C ASP A 20 9.50 -3.77 0.65
N VAL A 21 9.18 -5.00 0.23
CA VAL A 21 9.63 -6.26 0.85
C VAL A 21 9.98 -7.29 -0.22
N ALA A 22 10.78 -8.29 0.15
CA ALA A 22 11.35 -9.24 -0.80
C ALA A 22 10.32 -10.19 -1.46
N ASP A 23 9.28 -10.59 -0.72
CA ASP A 23 8.35 -11.65 -1.13
C ASP A 23 6.91 -11.39 -0.65
N LEU A 24 5.99 -12.16 -1.24
CA LEU A 24 4.55 -12.07 -1.00
C LEU A 24 4.17 -12.33 0.45
N ASP A 25 4.85 -13.26 1.12
CA ASP A 25 4.48 -13.66 2.48
C ASP A 25 4.79 -12.53 3.46
N GLN A 26 5.92 -11.84 3.29
CA GLN A 26 6.22 -10.64 4.05
C GLN A 26 5.21 -9.51 3.77
N ALA A 27 4.78 -9.37 2.52
CA ALA A 27 3.79 -8.35 2.15
C ALA A 27 2.44 -8.60 2.85
N ARG A 28 1.95 -9.84 2.81
CA ARG A 28 0.69 -10.26 3.47
C ARG A 28 0.75 -10.08 4.98
N GLN A 29 1.88 -10.41 5.62
CA GLN A 29 2.07 -10.20 7.06
C GLN A 29 1.94 -8.72 7.45
N TRP A 30 2.49 -7.81 6.64
CA TRP A 30 2.35 -6.39 6.90
C TRP A 30 0.92 -5.90 6.71
N ILE A 31 0.23 -6.34 5.65
CA ILE A 31 -1.17 -5.99 5.40
C ILE A 31 -2.06 -6.47 6.55
N GLU A 32 -1.92 -7.73 6.98
CA GLU A 32 -2.67 -8.27 8.12
C GLU A 32 -2.39 -7.48 9.41
N ARG A 33 -1.11 -7.16 9.67
CA ARG A 33 -0.71 -6.40 10.85
C ARG A 33 -1.29 -4.98 10.87
N LEU A 34 -1.35 -4.32 9.72
CA LEU A 34 -1.82 -2.94 9.60
C LEU A 34 -3.34 -2.84 9.58
N GLY A 35 -4.04 -3.89 9.12
CA GLY A 35 -5.49 -3.97 9.17
C GLY A 35 -6.18 -2.78 8.49
N ASP A 36 -7.20 -2.25 9.14
CA ASP A 36 -8.02 -1.12 8.68
C ASP A 36 -7.34 0.25 8.85
N ALA A 37 -6.17 0.31 9.52
CA ALA A 37 -5.45 1.56 9.71
C ALA A 37 -4.76 2.06 8.42
N VAL A 38 -4.60 1.21 7.40
CA VAL A 38 -3.98 1.56 6.11
C VAL A 38 -4.80 1.00 4.96
N THR A 39 -5.29 1.88 4.10
CA THR A 39 -6.04 1.51 2.89
C THR A 39 -5.23 1.67 1.60
N HIS A 40 -4.10 2.37 1.65
CA HIS A 40 -3.26 2.67 0.47
C HIS A 40 -1.85 2.12 0.62
N TYR A 41 -1.48 1.20 -0.26
CA TYR A 41 -0.15 0.60 -0.31
C TYR A 41 0.59 0.99 -1.60
N LYS A 42 1.83 1.43 -1.46
CA LYS A 42 2.77 1.55 -2.58
C LYS A 42 3.60 0.28 -2.65
N ILE A 43 3.33 -0.54 -3.65
CA ILE A 43 4.05 -1.82 -3.88
C ILE A 43 5.45 -1.52 -4.42
N GLY A 44 6.47 -2.03 -3.73
CA GLY A 44 7.87 -1.95 -4.13
C GLY A 44 8.21 -2.77 -5.37
N LEU A 45 9.30 -2.41 -6.05
CA LEU A 45 9.79 -3.13 -7.24
C LEU A 45 10.53 -4.43 -6.90
N GLU A 46 10.88 -4.67 -5.64
CA GLU A 46 11.49 -5.93 -5.22
C GLU A 46 10.52 -7.11 -5.48
N LEU A 47 9.23 -6.92 -5.20
CA LEU A 47 8.16 -7.87 -5.55
C LEU A 47 8.00 -8.10 -7.04
N LEU A 48 8.36 -7.12 -7.88
CA LEU A 48 8.34 -7.30 -9.33
C LEU A 48 9.45 -8.27 -9.76
N SER A 49 10.59 -8.23 -9.09
CA SER A 49 11.74 -9.09 -9.37
C SER A 49 11.52 -10.52 -8.86
N SER A 50 10.80 -10.69 -7.74
CA SER A 50 10.45 -12.01 -7.20
C SER A 50 9.19 -12.64 -7.83
N GLY A 51 8.49 -11.90 -8.68
CA GLY A 51 7.29 -12.38 -9.41
C GLY A 51 5.97 -12.22 -8.67
N GLY A 52 5.99 -11.77 -7.41
CA GLY A 52 4.80 -11.60 -6.58
C GLY A 52 3.97 -10.36 -6.87
N TYR A 53 4.53 -9.37 -7.56
CA TYR A 53 3.90 -8.05 -7.73
C TYR A 53 2.46 -8.09 -8.27
N PHE A 54 2.21 -8.83 -9.35
CA PHE A 54 0.89 -8.86 -9.99
C PHE A 54 -0.13 -9.68 -9.21
N GLU A 55 0.32 -10.70 -8.47
CA GLU A 55 -0.53 -11.47 -7.56
C GLU A 55 -1.01 -10.58 -6.42
N LEU A 56 -0.09 -9.89 -5.74
CA LEU A 56 -0.44 -8.97 -4.66
C LEU A 56 -1.35 -7.83 -5.13
N LEU A 57 -1.09 -7.27 -6.31
CA LEU A 57 -1.93 -6.24 -6.91
C LEU A 57 -3.36 -6.75 -7.15
N ALA A 58 -3.52 -7.99 -7.61
CA ALA A 58 -4.83 -8.59 -7.82
C ALA A 58 -5.58 -8.82 -6.50
N GLU A 59 -4.87 -9.28 -5.46
CA GLU A 59 -5.43 -9.46 -4.10
C GLU A 59 -5.93 -8.13 -3.52
N LEU A 60 -5.09 -7.09 -3.54
CA LEU A 60 -5.44 -5.77 -3.01
C LEU A 60 -6.60 -5.12 -3.77
N LYS A 61 -6.77 -5.41 -5.06
CA LYS A 61 -7.91 -4.91 -5.85
C LYS A 61 -9.21 -5.66 -5.55
N ALA A 62 -9.12 -6.91 -5.10
CA ALA A 62 -10.28 -7.75 -4.80
C ALA A 62 -10.81 -7.56 -3.37
N ALA A 63 -9.98 -7.02 -2.47
CA ALA A 63 -10.34 -6.58 -1.12
C ALA A 63 -11.20 -5.31 -1.16
#